data_AF-A0A538T2M1-F1
#
_entry.id   AF-A0A538T2M1-F1
#
_cell.length_a   1.000
_cell.length_b   1.000
_cell.length_c   1.000
_cell.angle_alpha   90.00
_cell.angle_beta   90.00
_cell.angle_gamma   90.00
#
_symmetry.space_group_name_H-M   'P 1'
#
loop_
_entity.id
_entity.type
_entity.pdbx_description
1 polymer ?
#
loop_
_entity_poly.entity_id
_entity_poly.type
_entity_poly.pdbx_seq_one_letter_code
_entity_poly.pdbx_strand_id
1 'polypeptide(L)'
;MRIHRMLRNAAAAMLAMTLCAPASKARAFDTGPHWDITEDVLRSEGFSNAGIQTVQCANFFVDFYEFMGTKKVRSAHLGPVPIGPTIDCRDSLEQILHFGDVQHFDDLVDVQRVAHKWDAMLEATQNAAKAKEQSGDVLGLLALLGMSLHNVQDFYAHSNWVDGTGLGPTLGMGALAKYGDHPTWLSMDRKDRENLDVYTNENRPSAHRSHGAWNDPPDSLNKDWAGRPHYDDAYICAYFATRQWVRLFPMFLNKRATWSQMQQWSAKSFDPGRDWDYSRKISMYGGHWNGNGEAPSGTASSKYFLAAAVTRFLGGRCVSGKASALRREVEGLLLTWGRMPYHGPFDFTLPSAAPESLQFVQLKVHSVFLTQGGDGFMQGQMDWYGRAAIDRERFWSGLIDEHDQFDFNKAPYAPWTMTKAVPFSARDIGVTFQLMDLDAKKTDDQVDINPKAGLKSLVIRYAPATEQIIGDVSTADGSVRAQGKFTMEGKDDCDCGRVILSISHLTARCLR
;
A
#
# COMPACT_ATOMS: atom_id res chain seq x y z
N MET A 1 18.70 34.47 18.50
CA MET A 1 18.81 33.40 17.47
C MET A 1 18.99 31.97 18.05
N ARG A 2 19.80 31.74 19.11
CA ARG A 2 19.91 30.42 19.78
C ARG A 2 18.66 29.96 20.56
N ILE A 3 17.94 30.88 21.19
CA ILE A 3 16.74 30.58 22.01
C ILE A 3 15.55 30.10 21.16
N HIS A 4 15.37 30.62 19.94
CA HIS A 4 14.33 30.14 19.01
C HIS A 4 14.62 28.74 18.44
N ARG A 5 15.89 28.33 18.34
CA ARG A 5 16.29 26.99 17.91
C ARG A 5 16.06 25.95 19.03
N MET A 6 16.29 26.34 20.29
CA MET A 6 15.98 25.51 21.46
C MET A 6 14.47 25.35 21.71
N LEU A 7 13.67 26.41 21.54
CA LEU A 7 12.21 26.34 21.70
C LEU A 7 11.53 25.50 20.60
N ARG A 8 12.04 25.52 19.36
CA ARG A 8 11.55 24.64 18.27
C ARG A 8 11.86 23.17 18.55
N ASN A 9 13.03 22.86 19.09
CA ASN A 9 13.43 21.49 19.44
C ASN A 9 12.69 21.00 20.70
N ALA A 10 12.42 21.87 21.67
CA ALA A 10 11.65 21.54 22.88
C ALA A 10 10.14 21.36 22.60
N ALA A 11 9.56 22.13 21.65
CA ALA A 11 8.18 21.93 21.22
C ALA A 11 7.99 20.63 20.43
N ALA A 12 8.97 20.24 19.60
CA ALA A 12 8.98 18.92 18.94
C ALA A 12 9.14 17.78 19.95
N ALA A 13 9.96 17.95 20.99
CA ALA A 13 10.14 16.97 22.07
C ALA A 13 8.90 16.83 22.98
N MET A 14 8.19 17.92 23.30
CA MET A 14 6.93 17.85 24.05
C MET A 14 5.77 17.28 23.21
N LEU A 15 5.72 17.55 21.89
CA LEU A 15 4.76 16.92 21.00
C LEU A 15 5.03 15.41 20.88
N ALA A 16 6.31 14.99 20.82
CA ALA A 16 6.73 13.60 20.83
C ALA A 16 6.35 12.87 22.14
N MET A 17 6.50 13.51 23.31
CA MET A 17 6.08 12.91 24.59
C MET A 17 4.55 12.75 24.73
N THR A 18 3.75 13.52 23.98
CA THR A 18 2.28 13.34 23.98
C THR A 18 1.83 12.17 23.07
N LEU A 19 2.75 11.62 22.27
CA LEU A 19 2.51 10.56 21.28
C LEU A 19 3.00 9.17 21.72
N CYS A 20 3.53 9.02 22.94
CA CYS A 20 3.99 7.74 23.50
C CYS A 20 2.88 6.73 23.87
N ALA A 21 1.65 6.89 23.38
CA ALA A 21 0.57 5.93 23.60
C ALA A 21 0.66 4.76 22.59
N PRO A 22 0.13 3.56 22.90
CA PRO A 22 0.07 2.44 21.94
C PRO A 22 -0.59 2.89 20.64
N ALA A 23 -0.12 2.36 19.51
CA ALA A 23 -0.79 2.45 18.23
C ALA A 23 -2.28 2.26 18.50
N SER A 24 -3.08 3.29 18.25
CA SER A 24 -4.53 3.11 18.32
C SER A 24 -4.89 1.97 17.37
N LYS A 25 -6.03 1.32 17.62
CA LYS A 25 -6.75 0.55 16.59
C LYS A 25 -7.03 1.49 15.41
N ALA A 26 -6.02 1.77 14.60
CA ALA A 26 -6.16 2.57 13.42
C ALA A 26 -6.91 1.65 12.46
N ARG A 27 -8.05 2.15 12.00
CA ARG A 27 -8.88 1.51 10.99
C ARG A 27 -8.23 1.50 9.59
N ALA A 28 -7.11 2.22 9.49
CA ALA A 28 -6.33 2.50 8.30
C ALA A 28 -5.57 1.29 7.73
N PHE A 29 -5.58 1.27 6.40
CA PHE A 29 -4.97 0.29 5.52
C PHE A 29 -3.46 0.16 5.61
N ASP A 30 -2.96 -0.94 5.06
CA ASP A 30 -1.57 -1.07 4.65
C ASP A 30 -1.31 -0.43 3.27
N THR A 31 -0.54 0.66 3.26
CA THR A 31 -0.19 1.43 2.06
C THR A 31 0.71 0.66 1.09
N GLY A 32 1.53 -0.27 1.58
CA GLY A 32 2.57 -0.94 0.78
C GLY A 32 1.98 -1.67 -0.42
N PRO A 33 1.06 -2.63 -0.22
CA PRO A 33 0.46 -3.38 -1.31
C PRO A 33 -0.34 -2.53 -2.29
N HIS A 34 -1.00 -1.47 -1.83
CA HIS A 34 -1.69 -0.51 -2.71
C HIS A 34 -0.71 0.19 -3.65
N TRP A 35 0.45 0.60 -3.14
CA TRP A 35 1.48 1.25 -3.93
C TRP A 35 2.15 0.31 -4.92
N ASP A 36 2.43 -0.93 -4.49
CA ASP A 36 3.03 -1.97 -5.31
C ASP A 36 2.10 -2.29 -6.50
N ILE A 37 0.82 -2.57 -6.26
CA ILE A 37 -0.19 -2.79 -7.31
C ILE A 37 -0.32 -1.57 -8.23
N THR A 38 -0.36 -0.37 -7.66
CA THR A 38 -0.49 0.88 -8.43
C THR A 38 0.72 1.09 -9.35
N GLU A 39 1.94 0.86 -8.86
CA GLU A 39 3.15 0.99 -9.67
C GLU A 39 3.16 -0.02 -10.81
N ASP A 40 2.93 -1.30 -10.50
CA ASP A 40 2.95 -2.38 -11.48
C ASP A 40 1.99 -2.08 -12.65
N VAL A 41 0.72 -1.84 -12.31
CA VAL A 41 -0.33 -1.59 -13.30
C VAL A 41 -0.02 -0.35 -14.13
N LEU A 42 0.27 0.79 -13.50
CA LEU A 42 0.50 2.04 -14.24
C LEU A 42 1.76 1.97 -15.11
N ARG A 43 2.81 1.30 -14.63
CA ARG A 43 4.03 1.08 -15.41
C ARG A 43 3.73 0.22 -16.65
N SER A 44 2.91 -0.83 -16.49
CA SER A 44 2.47 -1.67 -17.62
C SER A 44 1.62 -0.89 -18.64
N GLU A 45 0.90 0.14 -18.17
CA GLU A 45 0.09 1.04 -18.98
C GLU A 45 0.88 2.30 -19.43
N GLY A 46 2.22 2.29 -19.32
CA GLY A 46 3.10 3.29 -19.93
C GLY A 46 3.21 4.62 -19.18
N PHE A 47 2.83 4.67 -17.90
CA PHE A 47 3.03 5.86 -17.08
C PHE A 47 4.49 6.10 -16.74
N SER A 48 4.87 7.37 -16.68
CA SER A 48 6.16 7.81 -16.17
C SER A 48 6.26 7.62 -14.65
N ASN A 49 7.48 7.62 -14.13
CA ASN A 49 7.70 7.56 -12.68
C ASN A 49 7.02 8.73 -11.93
N ALA A 50 7.05 9.95 -12.48
CA ALA A 50 6.40 11.09 -11.84
C ALA A 50 4.86 10.95 -11.84
N GLY A 51 4.29 10.39 -12.90
CA GLY A 51 2.86 10.06 -12.96
C GLY A 51 2.49 9.02 -11.91
N ILE A 52 3.24 7.91 -11.85
CA ILE A 52 3.05 6.83 -10.87
C ILE A 52 3.10 7.37 -9.44
N GLN A 53 4.16 8.12 -9.09
CA GLN A 53 4.32 8.69 -7.75
C GLN A 53 3.19 9.67 -7.39
N THR A 54 2.70 10.46 -8.35
CA THR A 54 1.54 11.35 -8.15
C THR A 54 0.28 10.55 -7.81
N VAL A 55 0.02 9.46 -8.54
CA VAL A 55 -1.14 8.58 -8.32
C VAL A 55 -1.03 7.84 -6.99
N GLN A 56 0.15 7.31 -6.65
CA GLN A 56 0.44 6.68 -5.36
C GLN A 56 0.19 7.62 -4.17
N CYS A 57 0.65 8.88 -4.26
CA CYS A 57 0.37 9.89 -3.23
C CYS A 57 -1.13 10.17 -3.08
N ALA A 58 -1.86 10.30 -4.19
CA ALA A 58 -3.30 10.53 -4.17
C ALA A 58 -4.09 9.36 -3.59
N ASN A 59 -3.65 8.13 -3.87
CA ASN A 59 -4.16 6.91 -3.25
C ASN A 59 -3.96 6.95 -1.72
N PHE A 60 -2.72 7.19 -1.27
CA PHE A 60 -2.38 7.31 0.16
C PHE A 60 -3.16 8.43 0.87
N PHE A 61 -3.48 9.52 0.20
CA PHE A 61 -4.13 10.64 0.86
C PHE A 61 -5.51 10.30 1.43
N VAL A 62 -6.20 9.30 0.89
CA VAL A 62 -7.49 8.84 1.44
C VAL A 62 -7.29 8.31 2.87
N ASP A 63 -6.39 7.35 3.06
CA ASP A 63 -5.98 6.83 4.37
C ASP A 63 -5.42 7.94 5.28
N PHE A 64 -4.64 8.85 4.70
CA PHE A 64 -4.06 9.95 5.47
C PHE A 64 -5.14 10.79 6.16
N TYR A 65 -6.26 11.09 5.49
CA TYR A 65 -7.33 11.88 6.10
C TYR A 65 -8.12 11.09 7.16
N GLU A 66 -8.25 9.77 7.00
CA GLU A 66 -8.79 8.90 8.06
C GLU A 66 -7.86 8.91 9.29
N PHE A 67 -6.55 8.67 9.08
CA PHE A 67 -5.51 8.71 10.11
C PHE A 67 -5.51 10.06 10.86
N MET A 68 -5.58 11.17 10.13
CA MET A 68 -5.65 12.52 10.71
C MET A 68 -6.95 12.77 11.48
N GLY A 69 -8.03 12.07 11.13
CA GLY A 69 -9.32 12.12 11.81
C GLY A 69 -9.34 11.40 13.16
N THR A 70 -8.42 10.45 13.40
CA THR A 70 -8.36 9.70 14.65
C THR A 70 -8.24 10.63 15.87
N LYS A 71 -8.93 10.31 16.96
CA LYS A 71 -9.04 11.17 18.16
C LYS A 71 -7.68 11.67 18.67
N LYS A 72 -6.66 10.81 18.68
CA LYS A 72 -5.30 11.13 19.16
C LYS A 72 -4.59 12.10 18.21
N VAL A 73 -4.55 11.79 16.91
CA VAL A 73 -3.87 12.63 15.90
C VAL A 73 -4.60 13.96 15.73
N ARG A 74 -5.94 13.94 15.66
CA ARG A 74 -6.80 15.13 15.63
C ARG A 74 -6.55 16.03 16.85
N SER A 75 -6.33 15.46 18.04
CA SER A 75 -6.02 16.25 19.23
C SER A 75 -4.61 16.82 19.21
N ALA A 76 -3.62 16.04 18.78
CA ALA A 76 -2.21 16.45 18.77
C ALA A 76 -1.86 17.47 17.67
N HIS A 77 -2.51 17.39 16.50
CA HIS A 77 -2.13 18.18 15.32
C HIS A 77 -3.19 19.18 14.86
N LEU A 78 -4.47 18.98 15.19
CA LEU A 78 -5.58 19.82 14.73
C LEU A 78 -6.26 20.62 15.84
N GLY A 79 -6.08 20.23 17.12
CA GLY A 79 -6.71 20.88 18.27
C GLY A 79 -5.96 22.07 18.88
N PRO A 80 -6.60 22.77 19.83
CA PRO A 80 -6.04 23.98 20.46
C PRO A 80 -4.70 23.69 21.13
N VAL A 81 -3.79 24.66 21.07
CA VAL A 81 -2.48 24.59 21.73
C VAL A 81 -2.65 25.06 23.19
N PRO A 82 -2.13 24.34 24.20
CA PRO A 82 -2.20 24.78 25.59
C PRO A 82 -1.43 26.08 25.88
N ILE A 83 -0.45 26.44 25.02
CA ILE A 83 0.42 27.61 25.17
C ILE A 83 0.66 28.23 23.78
N GLY A 84 0.08 29.41 23.52
CA GLY A 84 0.20 30.15 22.26
C GLY A 84 -1.16 30.58 21.68
N PRO A 85 -1.20 31.31 20.55
CA PRO A 85 -2.46 31.64 19.89
C PRO A 85 -3.21 30.34 19.55
N THR A 86 -4.47 30.25 19.97
CA THR A 86 -5.37 29.13 19.69
C THR A 86 -5.67 29.08 18.20
N ILE A 87 -4.92 28.27 17.47
CA ILE A 87 -5.27 27.88 16.10
C ILE A 87 -5.96 26.52 16.21
N ASP A 88 -7.29 26.51 16.09
CA ASP A 88 -8.08 25.30 15.89
C ASP A 88 -8.40 25.20 14.39
N CYS A 89 -7.93 24.13 13.75
CA CYS A 89 -8.15 23.88 12.32
C CYS A 89 -9.15 22.76 12.07
N ARG A 90 -9.78 22.22 13.13
CA ARG A 90 -10.72 21.09 13.04
C ARG A 90 -11.90 21.43 12.14
N ASP A 91 -12.53 22.57 12.38
CA ASP A 91 -13.76 22.97 11.67
C ASP A 91 -13.50 23.10 10.16
N SER A 92 -12.34 23.65 9.78
CA SER A 92 -11.97 23.82 8.37
C SER A 92 -11.70 22.51 7.63
N LEU A 93 -11.46 21.41 8.36
CA LEU A 93 -11.11 20.10 7.79
C LEU A 93 -12.18 19.05 8.01
N GLU A 94 -13.22 19.34 8.80
CA GLU A 94 -14.19 18.34 9.21
C GLU A 94 -14.85 17.62 8.03
N GLN A 95 -15.25 18.35 7.00
CA GLN A 95 -15.80 17.74 5.79
C GLN A 95 -14.76 16.90 5.03
N ILE A 96 -13.51 17.35 4.96
CA ILE A 96 -12.43 16.61 4.31
C ILE A 96 -12.16 15.29 5.05
N LEU A 97 -12.10 15.33 6.39
CA LEU A 97 -11.93 14.15 7.22
C LEU A 97 -13.11 13.18 7.07
N HIS A 98 -14.35 13.71 7.08
CA HIS A 98 -15.56 12.92 6.88
C HIS A 98 -15.59 12.25 5.51
N PHE A 99 -15.37 13.00 4.43
CA PHE A 99 -15.40 12.42 3.09
C PHE A 99 -14.19 11.53 2.81
N GLY A 100 -13.06 11.74 3.49
CA GLY A 100 -11.93 10.82 3.49
C GLY A 100 -12.32 9.46 4.07
N ASP A 101 -12.95 9.44 5.25
CA ASP A 101 -13.47 8.22 5.91
C ASP A 101 -14.49 7.48 5.02
N VAL A 102 -15.43 8.19 4.40
CA VAL A 102 -16.48 7.62 3.53
C VAL A 102 -15.93 6.93 2.28
N GLN A 103 -14.67 7.16 1.89
CA GLN A 103 -14.08 6.50 0.74
C GLN A 103 -13.87 4.99 0.97
N HIS A 104 -13.54 4.54 2.19
CA HIS A 104 -13.17 3.16 2.46
C HIS A 104 -14.35 2.19 2.30
N PHE A 105 -14.08 0.96 1.86
CA PHE A 105 -15.04 -0.14 1.78
C PHE A 105 -14.94 -0.97 3.06
N ASP A 106 -15.40 -0.44 4.21
CA ASP A 106 -15.32 -1.12 5.51
C ASP A 106 -16.64 -1.09 6.32
N ASP A 107 -17.73 -0.55 5.75
CA ASP A 107 -18.98 -0.29 6.48
C ASP A 107 -20.28 -0.75 5.77
N LEU A 108 -20.19 -1.42 4.62
CA LEU A 108 -21.36 -1.83 3.83
C LEU A 108 -21.84 -3.23 4.24
N VAL A 109 -23.08 -3.32 4.71
CA VAL A 109 -23.62 -4.54 5.36
C VAL A 109 -24.13 -5.61 4.40
N ASP A 110 -24.30 -5.30 3.11
CA ASP A 110 -24.89 -6.20 2.12
C ASP A 110 -24.45 -5.85 0.68
N VAL A 111 -24.71 -6.79 -0.24
CA VAL A 111 -24.31 -6.70 -1.65
C VAL A 111 -24.98 -5.55 -2.37
N GLN A 112 -26.18 -5.14 -1.95
CA GLN A 112 -26.90 -4.03 -2.55
C GLN A 112 -26.18 -2.71 -2.27
N ARG A 113 -25.76 -2.47 -1.03
CA ARG A 113 -24.97 -1.28 -0.66
C ARG A 113 -23.60 -1.28 -1.33
N VAL A 114 -22.95 -2.45 -1.42
CA VAL A 114 -21.72 -2.63 -2.18
C VAL A 114 -21.93 -2.22 -3.65
N ALA A 115 -22.98 -2.72 -4.29
CA ALA A 115 -23.32 -2.38 -5.67
C ALA A 115 -23.60 -0.88 -5.86
N HIS A 116 -24.38 -0.27 -4.96
CA HIS A 116 -24.66 1.16 -5.00
C HIS A 116 -23.39 2.00 -4.89
N LYS A 117 -22.45 1.64 -4.03
CA LYS A 117 -21.17 2.36 -3.89
C LYS A 117 -20.32 2.23 -5.15
N TRP A 118 -20.22 1.04 -5.73
CA TRP A 118 -19.53 0.82 -7.01
C TRP A 118 -20.14 1.64 -8.16
N ASP A 119 -21.47 1.66 -8.26
CA ASP A 119 -22.19 2.43 -9.30
C ASP A 119 -21.98 3.94 -9.13
N ALA A 120 -22.11 4.45 -7.89
CA ALA A 120 -21.89 5.85 -7.58
C ALA A 120 -20.43 6.28 -7.84
N MET A 121 -19.47 5.40 -7.52
CA MET A 121 -18.05 5.65 -7.77
C MET A 121 -17.74 5.70 -9.28
N LEU A 122 -18.27 4.78 -10.07
CA LEU A 122 -18.11 4.76 -11.53
C LEU A 122 -18.67 6.05 -12.17
N GLU A 123 -19.90 6.42 -11.81
CA GLU A 123 -20.56 7.61 -12.33
C GLU A 123 -19.80 8.89 -11.91
N ALA A 124 -19.52 9.04 -10.61
CA ALA A 124 -18.84 10.22 -10.09
C ALA A 124 -17.44 10.39 -10.68
N THR A 125 -16.69 9.29 -10.83
CA THR A 125 -15.36 9.32 -11.46
C THR A 125 -15.45 9.75 -12.92
N GLN A 126 -16.41 9.22 -13.68
CA GLN A 126 -16.60 9.63 -15.07
C GLN A 126 -16.91 11.14 -15.16
N ASN A 127 -17.82 11.64 -14.32
CA ASN A 127 -18.22 13.04 -14.33
C ASN A 127 -17.06 13.97 -13.92
N ALA A 128 -16.31 13.60 -12.87
CA ALA A 128 -15.16 14.37 -12.42
C ALA A 128 -14.02 14.35 -13.45
N ALA A 129 -13.77 13.21 -14.11
CA ALA A 129 -12.77 13.09 -15.16
C ALA A 129 -13.11 13.98 -16.37
N LYS A 130 -14.37 13.99 -16.82
CA LYS A 130 -14.85 14.89 -17.88
C LYS A 130 -14.66 16.36 -17.50
N ALA A 131 -15.05 16.74 -16.27
CA ALA A 131 -14.92 18.13 -15.81
C ALA A 131 -13.45 18.58 -15.75
N LYS A 132 -12.55 17.75 -15.20
CA LYS A 132 -11.13 18.08 -15.11
C LYS A 132 -10.43 18.08 -16.47
N GLU A 133 -10.83 17.21 -17.40
CA GLU A 133 -10.34 17.28 -18.77
C GLU A 133 -10.76 18.59 -19.46
N GLN A 134 -12.01 19.03 -19.27
CA GLN A 134 -12.51 20.28 -19.84
C GLN A 134 -11.73 21.49 -19.32
N SER A 135 -11.31 21.47 -18.05
CA SER A 135 -10.46 22.52 -17.46
C SER A 135 -8.97 22.36 -17.75
N GLY A 136 -8.53 21.30 -18.44
CA GLY A 136 -7.12 21.02 -18.70
C GLY A 136 -6.32 20.65 -17.45
N ASP A 137 -6.99 20.15 -16.41
CA ASP A 137 -6.40 19.85 -15.11
C ASP A 137 -5.88 18.41 -15.05
N VAL A 138 -4.68 18.21 -15.60
CA VAL A 138 -4.03 16.89 -15.63
C VAL A 138 -3.57 16.42 -14.25
N LEU A 139 -3.17 17.34 -13.36
CA LEU A 139 -2.80 16.97 -11.97
C LEU A 139 -4.02 16.43 -11.22
N GLY A 140 -5.17 17.11 -11.32
CA GLY A 140 -6.39 16.65 -10.71
C GLY A 140 -6.94 15.36 -11.35
N LEU A 141 -6.68 15.09 -12.64
CA LEU A 141 -6.98 13.79 -13.25
C LEU A 141 -6.13 12.65 -12.66
N LEU A 142 -4.83 12.89 -12.43
CA LEU A 142 -3.96 11.93 -11.74
C LEU A 142 -4.37 11.74 -10.29
N ALA A 143 -4.77 12.81 -9.61
CA ALA A 143 -5.29 12.75 -8.24
C ALA A 143 -6.58 11.91 -8.18
N LEU A 144 -7.53 12.15 -9.10
CA LEU A 144 -8.77 11.39 -9.21
C LEU A 144 -8.50 9.90 -9.51
N LEU A 145 -7.55 9.60 -10.40
CA LEU A 145 -7.13 8.23 -10.65
C LEU A 145 -6.61 7.56 -9.37
N GLY A 146 -5.73 8.23 -8.61
CA GLY A 146 -5.17 7.65 -7.39
C GLY A 146 -6.19 7.42 -6.29
N MET A 147 -7.05 8.40 -6.03
CA MET A 147 -8.12 8.28 -5.04
C MET A 147 -9.12 7.17 -5.40
N SER A 148 -9.51 7.07 -6.68
CA SER A 148 -10.42 6.00 -7.11
C SER A 148 -9.77 4.62 -7.10
N LEU A 149 -8.47 4.53 -7.37
CA LEU A 149 -7.72 3.28 -7.22
C LEU A 149 -7.65 2.81 -5.77
N HIS A 150 -7.55 3.74 -4.81
CA HIS A 150 -7.65 3.40 -3.40
C HIS A 150 -8.95 2.65 -3.12
N ASN A 151 -10.12 3.21 -3.48
CA ASN A 151 -11.41 2.53 -3.26
C ASN A 151 -11.49 1.14 -3.92
N VAL A 152 -10.93 1.00 -5.14
CA VAL A 152 -10.93 -0.26 -5.89
C VAL A 152 -10.13 -1.32 -5.16
N GLN A 153 -8.93 -0.99 -4.69
CA GLN A 153 -8.04 -1.91 -3.96
C GLN A 153 -8.64 -2.24 -2.59
N ASP A 154 -9.17 -1.22 -1.93
CA ASP A 154 -9.76 -1.28 -0.61
C ASP A 154 -10.91 -2.29 -0.53
N PHE A 155 -11.79 -2.31 -1.54
CA PHE A 155 -12.87 -3.30 -1.63
C PHE A 155 -12.38 -4.76 -1.52
N TYR A 156 -11.30 -5.14 -2.19
CA TYR A 156 -10.82 -6.53 -2.14
C TYR A 156 -10.10 -6.87 -0.86
N ALA A 157 -9.48 -5.87 -0.25
CA ALA A 157 -8.80 -6.02 1.01
C ALA A 157 -9.77 -6.03 2.20
N HIS A 158 -10.93 -5.37 2.13
CA HIS A 158 -11.84 -5.17 3.27
C HIS A 158 -13.25 -5.75 3.07
N SER A 159 -13.42 -6.60 2.06
CA SER A 159 -14.65 -7.38 1.89
C SER A 159 -14.41 -8.87 2.12
N ASN A 160 -15.51 -9.61 2.19
CA ASN A 160 -15.48 -11.06 2.16
C ASN A 160 -15.30 -11.66 0.75
N TRP A 161 -14.95 -10.85 -0.27
CA TRP A 161 -14.92 -11.27 -1.68
C TRP A 161 -14.08 -12.52 -1.91
N VAL A 162 -12.92 -12.62 -1.26
CA VAL A 162 -11.96 -13.71 -1.45
C VAL A 162 -12.01 -14.80 -0.36
N ASP A 163 -12.97 -14.72 0.57
CA ASP A 163 -13.04 -15.67 1.70
C ASP A 163 -13.44 -17.09 1.28
N GLY A 164 -14.03 -17.25 0.10
CA GLY A 164 -14.44 -18.55 -0.43
C GLY A 164 -15.58 -19.21 0.36
N THR A 165 -15.76 -20.52 0.17
CA THR A 165 -16.91 -21.28 0.66
C THR A 165 -17.08 -21.19 2.19
N GLY A 166 -18.22 -20.66 2.63
CA GLY A 166 -18.63 -20.63 4.05
C GLY A 166 -18.55 -19.24 4.70
N LEU A 167 -17.67 -18.37 4.19
CA LEU A 167 -17.48 -17.00 4.70
C LEU A 167 -17.64 -15.93 3.60
N GLY A 168 -17.55 -16.33 2.32
CA GLY A 168 -17.75 -15.48 1.16
C GLY A 168 -18.29 -16.24 -0.07
N PRO A 169 -18.25 -15.61 -1.25
CA PRO A 169 -18.71 -16.23 -2.49
C PRO A 169 -17.75 -17.34 -2.97
N THR A 170 -18.31 -18.37 -3.63
CA THR A 170 -17.54 -19.49 -4.19
C THR A 170 -16.93 -19.13 -5.55
N LEU A 171 -16.11 -18.08 -5.58
CA LEU A 171 -15.46 -17.60 -6.80
C LEU A 171 -14.60 -18.70 -7.44
N GLY A 172 -14.50 -18.71 -8.78
CA GLY A 172 -13.76 -19.74 -9.51
C GLY A 172 -14.38 -21.13 -9.52
N MET A 173 -15.53 -21.33 -8.88
CA MET A 173 -16.20 -22.62 -8.77
C MET A 173 -17.64 -22.59 -9.33
N GLY A 174 -18.14 -23.77 -9.71
CA GLY A 174 -19.52 -23.94 -10.19
C GLY A 174 -19.87 -22.99 -11.34
N ALA A 175 -21.00 -22.29 -11.23
CA ALA A 175 -21.46 -21.34 -12.24
C ALA A 175 -20.56 -20.10 -12.36
N LEU A 176 -19.75 -19.78 -11.34
CA LEU A 176 -18.87 -18.61 -11.33
C LEU A 176 -17.49 -18.89 -11.94
N ALA A 177 -17.15 -20.17 -12.21
CA ALA A 177 -15.88 -20.56 -12.82
C ALA A 177 -15.64 -19.92 -14.22
N LYS A 178 -16.72 -19.49 -14.90
CA LYS A 178 -16.62 -18.76 -16.18
C LYS A 178 -15.84 -17.45 -16.08
N TYR A 179 -15.73 -16.86 -14.88
CA TYR A 179 -15.01 -15.61 -14.65
C TYR A 179 -13.55 -15.81 -14.22
N GLY A 180 -13.05 -17.05 -14.24
CA GLY A 180 -11.71 -17.38 -13.76
C GLY A 180 -11.66 -17.65 -12.26
N ASP A 181 -10.46 -17.94 -11.74
CA ASP A 181 -10.23 -18.25 -10.34
C ASP A 181 -10.06 -17.01 -9.45
N HIS A 182 -9.80 -15.84 -10.05
CA HIS A 182 -9.72 -14.55 -9.36
C HIS A 182 -10.58 -13.49 -10.07
N PRO A 183 -11.91 -13.69 -10.11
CA PRO A 183 -12.81 -12.73 -10.73
C PRO A 183 -12.88 -11.45 -9.89
N THR A 184 -13.26 -10.37 -10.56
CA THR A 184 -13.36 -9.03 -9.99
C THR A 184 -14.80 -8.55 -10.09
N TRP A 185 -15.18 -7.57 -9.28
CA TRP A 185 -16.48 -6.91 -9.36
C TRP A 185 -16.81 -6.47 -10.79
N LEU A 186 -15.84 -5.91 -11.52
CA LEU A 186 -16.03 -5.37 -12.87
C LEU A 186 -15.95 -6.42 -13.99
N SER A 187 -15.36 -7.59 -13.74
CA SER A 187 -15.32 -8.68 -14.72
C SER A 187 -16.60 -9.52 -14.73
N MET A 188 -17.36 -9.52 -13.63
CA MET A 188 -18.59 -10.28 -13.50
C MET A 188 -19.81 -9.57 -14.11
N ASP A 189 -20.75 -10.36 -14.63
CA ASP A 189 -22.05 -9.83 -15.02
C ASP A 189 -22.77 -9.27 -13.80
N ARG A 190 -23.46 -8.13 -13.97
CA ARG A 190 -24.22 -7.48 -12.88
C ARG A 190 -25.16 -8.47 -12.17
N LYS A 191 -25.90 -9.25 -12.96
CA LYS A 191 -26.82 -10.26 -12.45
C LYS A 191 -26.13 -11.28 -11.55
N ASP A 192 -24.92 -11.70 -11.87
CA ASP A 192 -24.24 -12.75 -11.10
C ASP A 192 -23.64 -12.18 -9.81
N ARG A 193 -23.00 -11.00 -9.88
CA ARG A 193 -22.39 -10.38 -8.69
C ARG A 193 -23.41 -9.86 -7.67
N GLU A 194 -24.57 -9.37 -8.12
CA GLU A 194 -25.63 -8.87 -7.23
C GLU A 194 -26.42 -10.00 -6.53
N ASN A 195 -26.22 -11.26 -6.94
CA ASN A 195 -26.78 -12.44 -6.28
C ASN A 195 -25.84 -13.07 -5.23
N LEU A 196 -24.67 -12.48 -5.00
CA LEU A 196 -23.69 -12.98 -4.02
C LEU A 196 -23.96 -12.41 -2.62
N ASP A 197 -23.55 -13.13 -1.57
CA ASP A 197 -23.47 -12.57 -0.22
C ASP A 197 -22.13 -11.84 -0.03
N VAL A 198 -22.08 -10.58 -0.46
CA VAL A 198 -20.88 -9.73 -0.37
C VAL A 198 -21.14 -8.59 0.61
N TYR A 199 -20.18 -8.35 1.50
CA TYR A 199 -20.24 -7.23 2.46
C TYR A 199 -18.83 -6.80 2.86
N THR A 200 -18.75 -5.60 3.42
CA THR A 200 -17.53 -5.00 3.97
C THR A 200 -17.66 -4.59 5.42
N ASN A 201 -18.89 -4.60 5.97
CA ASN A 201 -19.11 -4.25 7.37
C ASN A 201 -18.69 -5.37 8.33
N GLU A 202 -17.72 -5.06 9.16
CA GLU A 202 -17.18 -5.90 10.24
C GLU A 202 -18.18 -6.22 11.37
N ASN A 203 -19.16 -5.35 11.58
CA ASN A 203 -20.16 -5.43 12.65
C ASN A 203 -21.51 -5.97 12.18
N ARG A 204 -21.53 -6.78 11.11
CA ARG A 204 -22.77 -7.40 10.63
C ARG A 204 -23.35 -8.34 11.71
N PRO A 205 -24.65 -8.23 12.06
CA PRO A 205 -25.24 -9.07 13.12
C PRO A 205 -25.11 -10.57 12.92
N SER A 206 -25.04 -11.04 11.66
CA SER A 206 -24.92 -12.46 11.30
C SER A 206 -23.48 -12.97 11.21
N ALA A 207 -22.48 -12.09 11.25
CA ALA A 207 -21.06 -12.42 11.12
C ALA A 207 -20.21 -11.30 11.72
N HIS A 208 -20.10 -11.26 13.05
CA HIS A 208 -19.26 -10.29 13.73
C HIS A 208 -17.78 -10.64 13.51
N ARG A 209 -17.06 -9.76 12.84
CA ARG A 209 -15.63 -9.88 12.51
C ARG A 209 -14.94 -8.64 13.03
N SER A 210 -14.38 -8.69 14.23
CA SER A 210 -13.95 -7.46 14.89
C SER A 210 -12.70 -6.84 14.24
N HIS A 211 -12.70 -5.50 14.12
CA HIS A 211 -11.53 -4.74 13.73
C HIS A 211 -10.39 -4.96 14.74
N GLY A 212 -9.24 -5.45 14.28
CA GLY A 212 -8.12 -5.75 15.18
C GLY A 212 -8.00 -7.20 15.65
N ALA A 213 -8.99 -8.06 15.37
CA ALA A 213 -8.92 -9.48 15.66
C ALA A 213 -8.34 -10.23 14.46
N TRP A 214 -7.03 -10.06 14.24
CA TRP A 214 -6.38 -10.43 12.98
C TRP A 214 -6.28 -11.95 12.81
N ASN A 215 -6.34 -12.69 13.91
CA ASN A 215 -6.25 -14.16 13.95
C ASN A 215 -7.44 -14.84 14.68
N ASP A 216 -8.47 -14.10 15.11
CA ASP A 216 -9.62 -14.73 15.77
C ASP A 216 -10.64 -15.21 14.73
N PRO A 217 -11.14 -16.46 14.84
CA PRO A 217 -12.26 -16.90 14.00
C PRO A 217 -13.56 -16.15 14.34
N PRO A 218 -14.38 -15.80 13.33
CA PRO A 218 -14.12 -15.89 11.90
C PRO A 218 -13.13 -14.82 11.41
N ASP A 219 -12.32 -15.15 10.40
CA ASP A 219 -11.27 -14.29 9.85
C ASP A 219 -11.72 -12.84 9.65
N SER A 220 -10.85 -11.90 10.03
CA SER A 220 -11.08 -10.47 9.85
C SER A 220 -11.30 -10.12 8.37
N LEU A 221 -12.08 -9.07 8.12
CA LEU A 221 -12.32 -8.63 6.75
C LEU A 221 -11.10 -7.96 6.12
N ASN A 222 -10.23 -7.35 6.91
CA ASN A 222 -9.01 -6.73 6.41
C ASN A 222 -7.97 -7.80 6.01
N LYS A 223 -7.48 -7.72 4.77
CA LYS A 223 -6.54 -8.61 4.06
C LYS A 223 -5.42 -7.83 3.37
N ASP A 224 -5.10 -6.65 3.84
CA ASP A 224 -4.12 -5.74 3.23
C ASP A 224 -2.65 -6.03 3.62
N TRP A 225 -2.38 -7.07 4.43
CA TRP A 225 -1.03 -7.43 4.87
C TRP A 225 -0.77 -8.93 4.70
N ALA A 226 0.45 -9.30 4.31
CA ALA A 226 0.84 -10.67 3.99
C ALA A 226 0.69 -11.69 5.13
N GLY A 227 0.57 -11.21 6.37
CA GLY A 227 0.26 -12.08 7.51
C GLY A 227 -1.21 -12.38 7.72
N ARG A 228 -2.10 -11.82 6.91
CA ARG A 228 -3.55 -12.02 7.06
C ARG A 228 -4.03 -13.18 6.21
N PRO A 229 -5.05 -13.94 6.69
CA PRO A 229 -5.74 -14.92 5.86
C PRO A 229 -6.22 -14.29 4.54
N HIS A 230 -6.12 -15.06 3.46
CA HIS A 230 -6.56 -14.65 2.12
C HIS A 230 -5.85 -13.42 1.52
N TYR A 231 -4.72 -12.97 2.07
CA TYR A 231 -3.95 -11.85 1.52
C TYR A 231 -3.58 -12.06 0.04
N ASP A 232 -3.04 -13.23 -0.31
CA ASP A 232 -2.58 -13.50 -1.68
C ASP A 232 -3.75 -13.38 -2.68
N ASP A 233 -4.92 -13.95 -2.35
CA ASP A 233 -6.12 -13.87 -3.19
C ASP A 233 -6.65 -12.42 -3.29
N ALA A 234 -6.66 -11.68 -2.17
CA ALA A 234 -7.07 -10.27 -2.12
C ALA A 234 -6.14 -9.40 -2.97
N TYR A 235 -4.82 -9.56 -2.85
CA TYR A 235 -3.81 -8.86 -3.62
C TYR A 235 -4.01 -9.09 -5.13
N ILE A 236 -4.20 -10.35 -5.53
CA ILE A 236 -4.40 -10.72 -6.94
C ILE A 236 -5.69 -10.12 -7.50
N CYS A 237 -6.81 -10.20 -6.75
CA CYS A 237 -8.07 -9.60 -7.19
C CYS A 237 -7.98 -8.07 -7.27
N ALA A 238 -7.34 -7.42 -6.28
CA ALA A 238 -7.06 -5.98 -6.28
C ALA A 238 -6.19 -5.57 -7.47
N TYR A 239 -5.18 -6.38 -7.84
CA TYR A 239 -4.35 -6.15 -9.01
C TYR A 239 -5.18 -6.17 -10.30
N PHE A 240 -5.97 -7.22 -10.54
CA PHE A 240 -6.80 -7.31 -11.74
C PHE A 240 -7.82 -6.17 -11.81
N ALA A 241 -8.46 -5.83 -10.69
CA ALA A 241 -9.43 -4.74 -10.63
C ALA A 241 -8.79 -3.36 -10.86
N THR A 242 -7.60 -3.11 -10.29
CA THR A 242 -6.80 -1.90 -10.55
C THR A 242 -6.53 -1.77 -12.04
N ARG A 243 -6.07 -2.86 -12.68
CA ARG A 243 -5.79 -2.85 -14.13
C ARG A 243 -7.02 -2.58 -14.98
N GLN A 244 -8.15 -3.20 -14.65
CA GLN A 244 -9.42 -2.93 -15.33
C GLN A 244 -9.86 -1.48 -15.14
N TRP A 245 -9.71 -0.92 -13.93
CA TRP A 245 -10.03 0.47 -13.63
C TRP A 245 -9.16 1.45 -14.42
N VAL A 246 -7.84 1.25 -14.42
CA VAL A 246 -6.88 2.08 -15.17
C VAL A 246 -7.21 2.06 -16.67
N ARG A 247 -7.60 0.91 -17.22
CA ARG A 247 -8.00 0.78 -18.62
C ARG A 247 -9.37 1.37 -18.93
N LEU A 248 -10.29 1.35 -17.98
CA LEU A 248 -11.59 2.00 -18.09
C LEU A 248 -11.46 3.53 -18.04
N PHE A 249 -10.54 4.06 -17.23
CA PHE A 249 -10.35 5.51 -17.03
C PHE A 249 -10.22 6.33 -18.33
N PRO A 250 -9.40 5.96 -19.35
CA PRO A 250 -9.34 6.71 -20.61
C PRO A 250 -10.66 6.74 -21.38
N MET A 251 -11.60 5.81 -21.14
CA MET A 251 -12.94 5.85 -21.73
C MET A 251 -13.83 6.94 -21.11
N PHE A 252 -13.47 7.46 -19.94
CA PHE A 252 -14.14 8.60 -19.32
C PHE A 252 -13.69 9.95 -19.90
N LEU A 253 -12.58 9.96 -20.64
CA LEU A 253 -12.02 11.14 -21.28
C LEU A 253 -12.55 11.29 -22.70
N ASN A 254 -12.76 12.53 -23.14
CA ASN A 254 -13.20 12.85 -24.51
C ASN A 254 -12.01 12.90 -25.49
N LYS A 255 -10.80 13.20 -25.01
CA LYS A 255 -9.61 13.38 -25.84
C LYS A 255 -8.54 12.35 -25.47
N ARG A 256 -8.19 11.50 -26.43
CA ARG A 256 -7.06 10.56 -26.30
C ARG A 256 -5.74 11.23 -25.93
N ALA A 257 -5.53 12.48 -26.36
CA ALA A 257 -4.34 13.25 -26.03
C ALA A 257 -4.22 13.53 -24.52
N THR A 258 -5.32 13.69 -23.79
CA THR A 258 -5.33 13.89 -22.33
C THR A 258 -4.75 12.68 -21.62
N TRP A 259 -5.14 11.47 -22.05
CA TRP A 259 -4.58 10.22 -21.50
C TRP A 259 -3.07 10.14 -21.71
N SER A 260 -2.59 10.46 -22.91
CA SER A 260 -1.15 10.48 -23.19
C SER A 260 -0.41 11.52 -22.35
N GLN A 261 -1.03 12.65 -22.01
CA GLN A 261 -0.44 13.64 -21.09
C GLN A 261 -0.35 13.11 -19.65
N MET A 262 -1.34 12.35 -19.18
CA MET A 262 -1.28 11.67 -17.88
C MET A 262 -0.14 10.63 -17.85
N GLN A 263 -0.03 9.80 -18.89
CA GLN A 263 1.05 8.80 -19.01
C GLN A 263 2.43 9.46 -19.04
N GLN A 264 2.58 10.58 -19.75
CA GLN A 264 3.84 11.30 -19.90
C GLN A 264 4.07 12.38 -18.85
N TRP A 265 3.31 12.36 -17.74
CA TRP A 265 3.41 13.35 -16.68
C TRP A 265 4.86 13.51 -16.22
N SER A 266 5.31 14.73 -16.00
CA SER A 266 6.72 15.01 -15.73
C SER A 266 6.89 15.69 -14.37
N ALA A 267 8.01 15.40 -13.70
CA ALA A 267 8.44 16.15 -12.52
C ALA A 267 8.61 17.65 -12.81
N LYS A 268 8.76 18.05 -14.08
CA LYS A 268 8.74 19.46 -14.50
C LYS A 268 7.35 20.10 -14.36
N SER A 269 6.28 19.33 -14.54
CA SER A 269 4.90 19.80 -14.39
C SER A 269 4.50 19.89 -12.92
N PHE A 270 4.86 18.86 -12.17
CA PHE A 270 4.72 18.81 -10.72
C PHE A 270 5.69 17.75 -10.19
N ASP A 271 6.51 18.10 -9.21
CA ASP A 271 7.40 17.16 -8.54
C ASP A 271 6.67 16.55 -7.32
N PRO A 272 6.23 15.28 -7.38
CA PRO A 272 5.59 14.62 -6.25
C PRO A 272 6.58 14.20 -5.16
N GLY A 273 7.89 14.37 -5.36
CA GLY A 273 8.93 13.74 -4.53
C GLY A 273 8.81 14.01 -3.03
N ARG A 274 8.37 15.21 -2.64
CA ARG A 274 8.10 15.52 -1.22
C ARG A 274 6.91 14.75 -0.70
N ASP A 275 5.78 14.77 -1.40
CA ASP A 275 4.57 14.06 -0.95
C ASP A 275 4.85 12.56 -0.91
N TRP A 276 5.54 12.04 -1.93
CA TRP A 276 5.90 10.64 -2.05
C TRP A 276 6.82 10.16 -0.92
N ASP A 277 7.89 10.92 -0.60
CA ASP A 277 8.78 10.58 0.51
C ASP A 277 8.04 10.57 1.86
N TYR A 278 7.18 11.55 2.11
CA TYR A 278 6.45 11.64 3.38
C TYR A 278 5.30 10.64 3.48
N SER A 279 4.58 10.34 2.40
CA SER A 279 3.58 9.27 2.38
C SER A 279 4.21 7.95 2.78
N ARG A 280 5.30 7.56 2.12
CA ARG A 280 6.07 6.36 2.47
C ARG A 280 6.52 6.37 3.92
N LYS A 281 7.14 7.46 4.39
CA LYS A 281 7.64 7.56 5.77
C LYS A 281 6.52 7.48 6.80
N ILE A 282 5.40 8.15 6.58
CA ILE A 282 4.26 8.13 7.50
C ILE A 282 3.69 6.72 7.59
N SER A 283 3.48 6.05 6.45
CA SER A 283 3.00 4.66 6.42
C SER A 283 4.00 3.70 7.07
N MET A 284 5.26 3.76 6.67
CA MET A 284 6.32 2.88 7.16
C MET A 284 6.58 3.05 8.66
N TYR A 285 6.69 4.28 9.16
CA TYR A 285 6.87 4.54 10.59
C TYR A 285 5.58 4.33 11.39
N GLY A 286 4.42 4.34 10.72
CA GLY A 286 3.15 3.95 11.30
C GLY A 286 2.96 2.45 11.44
N GLY A 287 3.76 1.63 10.76
CA GLY A 287 3.55 0.19 10.64
C GLY A 287 2.46 -0.20 9.63
N HIS A 288 2.07 0.74 8.78
CA HIS A 288 1.07 0.61 7.71
C HIS A 288 1.75 0.53 6.33
N TRP A 289 2.92 -0.12 6.27
CA TRP A 289 3.64 -0.40 5.03
C TRP A 289 4.15 -1.83 5.05
N ASN A 290 3.52 -2.72 4.29
CA ASN A 290 3.73 -4.17 4.29
C ASN A 290 3.70 -4.83 5.70
N GLY A 291 3.00 -4.18 6.64
CA GLY A 291 2.63 -4.58 8.00
C GLY A 291 3.75 -4.99 8.94
N ASN A 292 3.54 -4.76 10.23
CA ASN A 292 4.52 -5.01 11.30
C ASN A 292 3.98 -5.87 12.45
N GLY A 293 2.95 -6.70 12.20
CA GLY A 293 2.36 -7.64 13.17
C GLY A 293 1.22 -7.12 14.04
N GLU A 294 0.50 -8.03 14.72
CA GLU A 294 -0.77 -7.79 15.44
C GLU A 294 -0.71 -6.76 16.57
N ALA A 295 -1.62 -5.77 16.52
CA ALA A 295 -1.83 -4.82 17.61
C ALA A 295 -2.47 -5.53 18.83
N PRO A 296 -2.06 -5.21 20.09
CA PRO A 296 -1.21 -4.10 20.50
C PRO A 296 0.30 -4.45 20.56
N SER A 297 0.67 -5.70 20.26
CA SER A 297 2.02 -6.26 20.44
C SER A 297 3.00 -5.99 19.28
N GLY A 298 2.52 -5.62 18.09
CA GLY A 298 3.32 -5.36 16.89
C GLY A 298 4.02 -3.99 16.92
N THR A 299 4.91 -3.78 17.89
CA THR A 299 5.68 -2.54 18.09
C THR A 299 6.97 -2.50 17.26
N ALA A 300 6.97 -3.02 16.04
CA ALA A 300 8.15 -2.92 15.18
C ALA A 300 8.21 -1.58 14.40
N SER A 301 7.30 -0.63 14.65
CA SER A 301 7.30 0.69 14.03
C SER A 301 7.62 1.83 15.01
N SER A 302 8.31 2.86 14.51
CA SER A 302 8.82 3.96 15.34
C SER A 302 7.82 5.09 15.53
N LYS A 303 7.27 5.21 16.74
CA LYS A 303 6.38 6.33 17.12
C LYS A 303 7.08 7.69 17.02
N TYR A 304 8.37 7.74 17.33
CA TYR A 304 9.15 8.98 17.26
C TYR A 304 9.34 9.42 15.79
N PHE A 305 9.73 8.49 14.90
CA PHE A 305 9.86 8.81 13.49
C PHE A 305 8.53 9.18 12.85
N LEU A 306 7.43 8.50 13.21
CA LEU A 306 6.08 8.84 12.75
C LEU A 306 5.70 10.28 13.14
N ALA A 307 5.83 10.62 14.42
CA ALA A 307 5.52 11.96 14.93
C ALA A 307 6.33 13.04 14.20
N ALA A 308 7.62 12.79 13.97
CA ALA A 308 8.51 13.68 13.24
C ALA A 308 8.12 13.80 11.76
N ALA A 309 7.78 12.69 11.09
CA ALA A 309 7.36 12.66 9.70
C ALA A 309 6.07 13.46 9.49
N VAL A 310 5.02 13.20 10.28
CA VAL A 310 3.75 13.92 10.23
C VAL A 310 3.96 15.42 10.48
N THR A 311 4.70 15.78 11.53
CA THR A 311 4.95 17.20 11.85
C THR A 311 5.68 17.92 10.73
N ARG A 312 6.69 17.30 10.12
CA ARG A 312 7.45 17.90 9.02
C ARG A 312 6.65 17.97 7.73
N PHE A 313 5.82 16.96 7.46
CA PHE A 313 4.93 16.92 6.30
C PHE A 313 3.86 18.01 6.36
N LEU A 314 3.26 18.23 7.53
CA LEU A 314 2.31 19.32 7.73
C LEU A 314 3.00 20.70 7.77
N GLY A 315 4.29 20.73 8.12
CA GLY A 315 5.05 21.96 8.29
C GLY A 315 4.83 22.66 9.64
N GLY A 316 4.28 21.94 10.63
CA GLY A 316 3.90 22.46 11.94
C GLY A 316 2.61 21.81 12.46
N ARG A 317 1.85 22.58 13.25
CA ARG A 317 0.45 22.27 13.55
C ARG A 317 -0.45 22.93 12.50
N CYS A 318 -1.61 22.32 12.25
CA CYS A 318 -2.53 22.64 11.15
C CYS A 318 -2.05 22.26 9.74
N VAL A 319 -3.02 21.78 8.95
CA VAL A 319 -2.89 21.23 7.60
C VAL A 319 -2.41 22.24 6.54
N SER A 320 -2.46 23.55 6.81
CA SER A 320 -2.48 24.56 5.75
C SER A 320 -1.12 25.17 5.37
N GLY A 321 -0.07 25.05 6.18
CA GLY A 321 1.18 25.80 5.95
C GLY A 321 2.06 25.29 4.79
N LYS A 322 1.95 24.00 4.46
CA LYS A 322 2.80 23.33 3.44
C LYS A 322 2.04 22.31 2.58
N ALA A 323 0.74 22.51 2.37
CA ALA A 323 -0.02 21.68 1.44
C ALA A 323 0.57 21.81 0.03
N SER A 324 0.85 20.69 -0.61
CA SER A 324 1.26 20.66 -2.02
C SER A 324 0.07 20.97 -2.93
N ALA A 325 0.34 21.16 -4.23
CA ALA A 325 -0.73 21.28 -5.22
C ALA A 325 -1.57 19.99 -5.27
N LEU A 326 -0.92 18.82 -5.26
CA LEU A 326 -1.59 17.53 -5.25
C LEU A 326 -2.51 17.36 -4.04
N ARG A 327 -2.04 17.72 -2.84
CA ARG A 327 -2.86 17.62 -1.64
C ARG A 327 -4.11 18.51 -1.71
N ARG A 328 -3.98 19.73 -2.25
CA ARG A 328 -5.13 20.61 -2.48
C ARG A 328 -6.11 20.03 -3.50
N GLU A 329 -5.61 19.38 -4.56
CA GLU A 329 -6.46 18.67 -5.51
C GLU A 329 -7.25 17.55 -4.85
N VAL A 330 -6.60 16.75 -3.99
CA VAL A 330 -7.27 15.70 -3.23
C VAL A 330 -8.32 16.27 -2.28
N GLU A 331 -8.01 17.32 -1.52
CA GLU A 331 -8.97 17.98 -0.64
C GLU A 331 -10.19 18.50 -1.42
N GLY A 332 -9.98 19.09 -2.60
CA GLY A 332 -11.06 19.53 -3.48
C GLY A 332 -11.89 18.37 -4.05
N LEU A 333 -11.26 17.27 -4.41
CA LEU A 333 -11.92 16.05 -4.88
C LEU A 333 -12.76 15.40 -3.79
N LEU A 334 -12.28 15.31 -2.55
CA LEU A 334 -13.06 14.80 -1.41
C LEU A 334 -14.35 15.60 -1.20
N LEU A 335 -14.28 16.93 -1.34
CA LEU A 335 -15.44 17.80 -1.19
C LEU A 335 -16.42 17.76 -2.37
N THR A 336 -16.03 17.19 -3.51
CA THR A 336 -16.81 17.15 -4.75
C THR A 336 -17.10 15.71 -5.17
N TRP A 337 -16.14 15.06 -5.83
CA TRP A 337 -16.19 13.66 -6.23
C TRP A 337 -16.47 12.72 -5.05
N GLY A 338 -15.80 12.90 -3.91
CA GLY A 338 -15.86 12.00 -2.76
C GLY A 338 -17.25 11.86 -2.12
N ARG A 339 -18.22 12.73 -2.45
CA ARG A 339 -19.61 12.60 -2.02
C ARG A 339 -20.33 11.40 -2.64
N MET A 340 -19.95 11.04 -3.88
CA MET A 340 -20.45 9.91 -4.67
C MET A 340 -21.93 9.54 -4.39
N PRO A 341 -22.90 10.44 -4.65
CA PRO A 341 -24.31 10.11 -4.48
C PRO A 341 -24.72 9.02 -5.48
N TYR A 342 -25.52 8.05 -5.03
CA TYR A 342 -26.05 7.00 -5.89
C TYR A 342 -27.29 7.47 -6.65
N HIS A 343 -27.24 7.45 -7.99
CA HIS A 343 -28.37 7.82 -8.86
C HIS A 343 -29.05 6.63 -9.55
N GLY A 344 -28.62 5.40 -9.25
CA GLY A 344 -29.11 4.19 -9.89
C GLY A 344 -27.98 3.37 -10.51
N PRO A 345 -28.32 2.20 -11.10
CA PRO A 345 -27.36 1.36 -11.81
C PRO A 345 -26.57 2.15 -12.86
N PHE A 346 -25.24 2.07 -12.80
CA PHE A 346 -24.38 2.69 -13.80
C PHE A 346 -23.86 1.63 -14.79
N ASP A 347 -24.09 1.87 -16.08
CA ASP A 347 -23.63 1.00 -17.14
C ASP A 347 -22.24 1.40 -17.63
N PHE A 348 -21.37 0.40 -17.78
CA PHE A 348 -20.02 0.58 -18.30
C PHE A 348 -19.62 -0.63 -19.14
N THR A 349 -18.65 -0.42 -20.03
CA THR A 349 -18.06 -1.49 -20.84
C THR A 349 -16.56 -1.50 -20.56
N LEU A 350 -16.01 -2.63 -20.11
CA LEU A 350 -14.56 -2.77 -19.99
C LEU A 350 -13.95 -2.86 -21.39
N PRO A 351 -12.88 -2.10 -21.69
CA PRO A 351 -12.20 -2.17 -22.97
C PRO A 351 -11.39 -3.48 -23.05
N SER A 352 -11.84 -4.40 -23.90
CA SER A 352 -11.30 -5.75 -24.16
C SER A 352 -11.02 -6.62 -22.91
N ALA A 353 -11.90 -7.60 -22.72
CA ALA A 353 -11.84 -8.67 -21.74
C ALA A 353 -10.86 -9.79 -22.11
N ALA A 354 -9.71 -9.48 -22.75
CA ALA A 354 -8.76 -10.55 -23.07
C ALA A 354 -8.41 -11.29 -21.77
N PRO A 355 -8.66 -12.62 -21.70
CA PRO A 355 -8.55 -13.36 -20.45
C PRO A 355 -7.16 -13.16 -19.86
N GLU A 356 -7.10 -12.60 -18.67
CA GLU A 356 -5.84 -12.21 -18.05
C GLU A 356 -5.36 -13.36 -17.20
N SER A 357 -4.55 -14.21 -17.82
CA SER A 357 -3.78 -15.22 -17.12
C SER A 357 -2.41 -14.62 -16.81
N LEU A 358 -2.10 -14.46 -15.54
CA LEU A 358 -0.79 -14.00 -15.05
C LEU A 358 -0.21 -14.98 -14.03
N GLN A 359 1.09 -14.87 -13.85
CA GLN A 359 1.78 -15.46 -12.71
C GLN A 359 2.30 -14.34 -11.80
N PHE A 360 2.27 -14.55 -10.49
CA PHE A 360 2.61 -13.57 -9.48
C PHE A 360 3.84 -14.08 -8.73
N VAL A 361 5.00 -13.51 -9.03
CA VAL A 361 6.27 -13.89 -8.38
C VAL A 361 6.39 -13.18 -7.05
N GLN A 362 6.65 -13.96 -6.00
CA GLN A 362 6.75 -13.48 -4.63
C GLN A 362 8.16 -13.70 -4.09
N LEU A 363 8.81 -12.62 -3.66
CA LEU A 363 9.99 -12.70 -2.80
C LEU A 363 9.53 -12.57 -1.34
N LYS A 364 9.86 -13.55 -0.50
CA LYS A 364 9.52 -13.53 0.94
C LYS A 364 10.78 -13.50 1.80
N VAL A 365 10.85 -12.58 2.76
CA VAL A 365 11.93 -12.51 3.77
C VAL A 365 11.42 -13.08 5.08
N HIS A 366 12.00 -14.19 5.51
CA HIS A 366 11.56 -14.95 6.67
C HIS A 366 12.25 -14.57 7.96
N SER A 367 13.47 -14.04 7.88
CA SER A 367 14.22 -13.56 9.04
C SER A 367 15.41 -12.71 8.62
N VAL A 368 15.81 -11.81 9.50
CA VAL A 368 17.01 -10.97 9.38
C VAL A 368 17.82 -11.08 10.67
N PHE A 369 19.15 -11.10 10.55
CA PHE A 369 20.07 -11.18 11.68
C PHE A 369 21.29 -10.30 11.41
N LEU A 370 21.71 -9.52 12.39
CA LEU A 370 23.05 -8.95 12.43
C LEU A 370 24.05 -10.08 12.75
N THR A 371 25.06 -10.25 11.90
CA THR A 371 26.14 -11.24 12.13
C THR A 371 27.45 -10.58 12.51
N GLN A 372 27.70 -9.36 12.03
CA GLN A 372 28.87 -8.56 12.40
C GLN A 372 28.52 -7.07 12.28
N GLY A 373 28.92 -6.26 13.27
CA GLY A 373 28.63 -4.82 13.30
C GLY A 373 27.71 -4.43 14.45
N GLY A 374 27.07 -3.26 14.31
CA GLY A 374 26.06 -2.72 15.21
C GLY A 374 25.55 -1.38 14.67
N ASP A 375 24.42 -0.90 15.20
CA ASP A 375 23.89 0.41 14.87
C ASP A 375 24.99 1.46 15.14
N GLY A 376 25.45 2.11 14.07
CA GLY A 376 26.49 3.14 14.12
C GLY A 376 26.11 4.35 14.96
N PHE A 377 24.88 4.39 15.51
CA PHE A 377 24.32 5.43 16.34
C PHE A 377 23.92 4.91 17.75
N MET A 378 24.52 5.50 18.79
CA MET A 378 24.06 5.43 20.20
C MET A 378 23.81 4.03 20.82
N GLN A 379 24.65 3.02 20.56
CA GLN A 379 24.56 1.71 21.26
C GLN A 379 23.15 1.05 21.12
N GLY A 380 22.41 1.42 20.07
CA GLY A 380 21.08 0.90 19.75
C GLY A 380 21.15 -0.45 19.03
N GLN A 381 19.97 -1.00 18.75
CA GLN A 381 19.79 -2.16 17.87
C GLN A 381 19.43 -1.67 16.46
N MET A 382 19.60 -2.53 15.46
CA MET A 382 19.37 -2.18 14.04
C MET A 382 17.91 -1.81 13.72
N ASP A 383 17.71 -0.89 12.78
CA ASP A 383 16.41 -0.43 12.28
C ASP A 383 16.16 -0.93 10.84
N TRP A 384 15.79 -2.21 10.71
CA TRP A 384 15.76 -2.90 9.41
C TRP A 384 14.64 -2.45 8.49
N TYR A 385 14.97 -2.35 7.20
CA TYR A 385 13.99 -2.51 6.14
C TYR A 385 14.65 -3.07 4.87
N GLY A 386 13.84 -3.69 4.00
CA GLY A 386 14.25 -4.26 2.75
C GLY A 386 13.90 -3.36 1.57
N ARG A 387 14.79 -3.32 0.58
CA ARG A 387 14.49 -2.84 -0.78
C ARG A 387 14.63 -4.01 -1.74
N ALA A 388 13.62 -4.25 -2.57
CA ALA A 388 13.70 -5.26 -3.61
C ALA A 388 13.47 -4.65 -4.99
N ALA A 389 13.92 -5.36 -6.01
CA ALA A 389 13.37 -5.18 -7.33
C ALA A 389 13.06 -6.54 -7.96
N ILE A 390 11.86 -6.69 -8.53
CA ILE A 390 11.42 -7.90 -9.26
C ILE A 390 11.01 -7.44 -10.65
N ASP A 391 11.70 -7.94 -11.68
CA ASP A 391 11.54 -7.47 -13.06
C ASP A 391 11.58 -5.93 -13.20
N ARG A 392 12.55 -5.30 -12.53
CA ARG A 392 12.84 -3.85 -12.50
C ARG A 392 11.86 -2.97 -11.73
N GLU A 393 10.71 -3.49 -11.32
CA GLU A 393 9.81 -2.80 -10.39
C GLU A 393 10.40 -2.80 -8.99
N ARG A 394 10.25 -1.70 -8.25
CA ARG A 394 10.89 -1.51 -6.94
C ARG A 394 9.89 -1.67 -5.82
N PHE A 395 10.28 -2.43 -4.81
CA PHE A 395 9.46 -2.72 -3.63
C PHE A 395 10.21 -2.31 -2.37
N TRP A 396 9.45 -1.98 -1.33
CA TRP A 396 9.97 -1.68 0.01
C TRP A 396 9.24 -2.55 1.02
N SER A 397 9.94 -3.11 1.99
CA SER A 397 9.28 -3.76 3.13
C SER A 397 8.81 -2.76 4.19
N GLY A 398 8.12 -3.27 5.22
CA GLY A 398 7.94 -2.55 6.47
C GLY A 398 9.25 -2.32 7.22
N LEU A 399 9.21 -1.40 8.20
CA LEU A 399 10.31 -1.12 9.13
C LEU A 399 10.28 -2.10 10.29
N ILE A 400 11.42 -2.61 10.73
CA ILE A 400 11.59 -3.22 12.05
C ILE A 400 12.52 -2.32 12.86
N ASP A 401 11.93 -1.58 13.79
CA ASP A 401 12.60 -0.61 14.68
C ASP A 401 13.28 -1.34 15.85
N GLU A 402 14.55 -1.03 16.13
CA GLU A 402 15.35 -1.47 17.27
C GLU A 402 15.41 -3.01 17.48
N HIS A 403 15.86 -3.79 16.48
CA HIS A 403 16.10 -5.23 16.64
C HIS A 403 17.37 -5.69 15.91
N ASP A 404 18.32 -6.36 16.59
CA ASP A 404 19.47 -6.97 15.89
C ASP A 404 19.09 -8.23 15.11
N GLN A 405 18.01 -8.89 15.53
CA GLN A 405 17.52 -10.13 14.96
C GLN A 405 15.99 -10.12 14.95
N PHE A 406 15.40 -10.54 13.82
CA PHE A 406 13.96 -10.61 13.69
C PHE A 406 13.55 -11.85 12.90
N ASP A 407 12.63 -12.65 13.46
CA ASP A 407 12.09 -13.85 12.85
C ASP A 407 10.60 -13.66 12.55
N PHE A 408 10.29 -13.51 11.28
CA PHE A 408 8.94 -13.26 10.79
C PHE A 408 8.04 -14.50 10.80
N ASN A 409 8.57 -15.69 11.11
CA ASN A 409 7.76 -16.91 11.19
C ASN A 409 7.10 -17.09 12.56
N LYS A 410 7.29 -16.14 13.48
CA LYS A 410 6.68 -16.16 14.80
C LYS A 410 5.49 -15.22 14.82
N ALA A 411 4.35 -15.74 15.28
CA ALA A 411 3.20 -14.90 15.57
C ALA A 411 3.61 -13.77 16.55
N PRO A 412 3.10 -12.54 16.39
CA PRO A 412 2.06 -12.17 15.44
C PRO A 412 2.59 -11.59 14.11
N TYR A 413 3.80 -11.95 13.70
CA TYR A 413 4.43 -11.44 12.47
C TYR A 413 4.27 -12.40 11.30
N ALA A 414 4.58 -11.90 10.10
CA ALA A 414 4.61 -12.67 8.88
C ALA A 414 5.74 -12.17 7.97
N PRO A 415 6.27 -13.02 7.07
CA PRO A 415 7.36 -12.64 6.19
C PRO A 415 7.06 -11.38 5.39
N TRP A 416 8.04 -10.48 5.28
CA TRP A 416 7.95 -9.42 4.28
C TRP A 416 7.77 -10.06 2.91
N THR A 417 6.70 -9.68 2.21
CA THR A 417 6.31 -10.29 0.95
C THR A 417 6.23 -9.20 -0.11
N MET A 418 7.02 -9.33 -1.17
CA MET A 418 6.97 -8.46 -2.34
C MET A 418 6.45 -9.25 -3.52
N THR A 419 5.37 -8.79 -4.16
CA THR A 419 4.66 -9.54 -5.20
C THR A 419 4.64 -8.78 -6.52
N LYS A 420 5.16 -9.39 -7.59
CA LYS A 420 5.16 -8.84 -8.96
C LYS A 420 4.32 -9.67 -9.90
N ALA A 421 3.39 -9.06 -10.62
CA ALA A 421 2.68 -9.74 -11.70
C ALA A 421 3.55 -9.81 -12.96
N VAL A 422 3.65 -10.98 -13.58
CA VAL A 422 4.38 -11.16 -14.85
C VAL A 422 3.59 -12.04 -15.82
N PRO A 423 3.81 -11.91 -17.14
CA PRO A 423 3.20 -12.81 -18.12
C PRO A 423 3.67 -14.25 -17.94
N PHE A 424 2.83 -15.24 -18.29
CA PHE A 424 3.22 -16.65 -18.33
C PHE A 424 4.39 -16.95 -19.27
N SER A 425 4.63 -16.09 -20.26
CA SER A 425 5.75 -16.21 -21.18
C SER A 425 7.09 -15.77 -20.58
N ALA A 426 7.09 -15.16 -19.38
CA ALA A 426 8.31 -14.77 -18.67
C ALA A 426 9.08 -16.02 -18.24
N ARG A 427 10.32 -16.15 -18.73
CA ARG A 427 11.19 -17.32 -18.48
C ARG A 427 12.26 -17.06 -17.43
N ASP A 428 12.75 -15.83 -17.36
CA ASP A 428 13.85 -15.43 -16.49
C ASP A 428 13.52 -14.07 -15.86
N ILE A 429 13.31 -14.08 -14.55
CA ILE A 429 12.87 -12.91 -13.80
C ILE A 429 14.03 -12.46 -12.92
N GLY A 430 14.55 -11.27 -13.19
CA GLY A 430 15.61 -10.68 -12.37
C GLY A 430 15.06 -10.24 -11.02
N VAL A 431 15.72 -10.64 -9.95
CA VAL A 431 15.40 -10.24 -8.58
C VAL A 431 16.64 -9.68 -7.91
N THR A 432 16.52 -8.49 -7.34
CA THR A 432 17.54 -7.89 -6.48
C THR A 432 16.97 -7.64 -5.10
N PHE A 433 17.74 -7.88 -4.05
CA PHE A 433 17.36 -7.56 -2.68
C PHE A 433 18.49 -6.85 -1.94
N GLN A 434 18.13 -5.83 -1.18
CA GLN A 434 19.01 -5.05 -0.32
C GLN A 434 18.40 -5.01 1.07
N LEU A 435 19.22 -5.25 2.09
CA LEU A 435 18.87 -4.99 3.48
C LEU A 435 19.46 -3.63 3.86
N MET A 436 18.64 -2.82 4.52
CA MET A 436 18.96 -1.45 4.87
C MET A 436 18.80 -1.26 6.38
N ASP A 437 19.61 -0.39 6.94
CA ASP A 437 19.51 0.14 8.29
C ASP A 437 19.06 1.61 8.23
N LEU A 438 18.03 1.98 9.00
CA LEU A 438 17.45 3.32 8.94
C LEU A 438 18.17 4.30 9.86
N ASP A 439 19.03 5.14 9.29
CA ASP A 439 19.72 6.19 10.03
C ASP A 439 18.95 7.52 10.09
N ALA A 440 18.36 7.86 11.25
CA ALA A 440 17.55 9.07 11.44
C ALA A 440 18.26 10.42 11.14
N LYS A 441 19.60 10.45 11.09
CA LYS A 441 20.43 11.67 10.93
C LYS A 441 21.48 11.61 9.82
N LYS A 442 21.66 10.45 9.17
CA LYS A 442 22.58 10.24 8.04
C LYS A 442 21.80 9.69 6.84
N THR A 443 22.50 9.30 5.79
CA THR A 443 21.94 8.44 4.75
C THR A 443 21.79 7.04 5.32
N ASP A 444 20.65 6.39 5.12
CA ASP A 444 20.43 4.98 5.44
C ASP A 444 21.60 4.11 4.96
N ASP A 445 22.17 3.30 5.84
CA ASP A 445 23.29 2.43 5.54
C ASP A 445 22.79 1.10 4.95
N GLN A 446 23.50 0.62 3.91
CA GLN A 446 23.17 -0.66 3.29
C GLN A 446 24.02 -1.77 3.92
N VAL A 447 23.35 -2.77 4.47
CA VAL A 447 23.96 -3.91 5.16
C VAL A 447 24.43 -4.95 4.14
N ASP A 448 25.63 -5.51 4.36
CA ASP A 448 26.16 -6.58 3.52
C ASP A 448 25.45 -7.90 3.80
N ILE A 449 24.74 -8.40 2.79
CA ILE A 449 24.09 -9.71 2.80
C ILE A 449 24.61 -10.64 1.69
N ASN A 450 25.63 -10.22 0.93
CA ASN A 450 26.13 -11.00 -0.19
C ASN A 450 27.29 -11.93 0.25
N PRO A 451 27.23 -13.22 -0.08
CA PRO A 451 28.31 -14.15 0.27
C PRO A 451 29.61 -13.96 -0.53
N LYS A 452 29.64 -13.03 -1.49
CA LYS A 452 30.81 -12.68 -2.30
C LYS A 452 31.39 -11.34 -1.83
N ALA A 453 32.69 -11.34 -1.59
CA ALA A 453 33.46 -10.16 -1.20
C ALA A 453 33.22 -8.93 -2.09
N GLY A 454 32.99 -7.78 -1.45
CA GLY A 454 32.86 -6.48 -2.10
C GLY A 454 31.52 -6.20 -2.77
N LEU A 455 30.53 -7.09 -2.61
CA LEU A 455 29.14 -6.86 -2.99
C LEU A 455 28.29 -6.78 -1.73
N LYS A 456 27.27 -5.91 -1.69
CA LYS A 456 26.35 -5.80 -0.54
C LYS A 456 24.92 -6.28 -0.83
N SER A 457 24.51 -6.27 -2.10
CA SER A 457 23.13 -6.64 -2.51
C SER A 457 23.08 -8.06 -3.04
N LEU A 458 21.95 -8.73 -2.85
CA LEU A 458 21.66 -10.01 -3.48
C LEU A 458 21.17 -9.80 -4.91
N VAL A 459 21.72 -10.54 -5.88
CA VAL A 459 21.21 -10.59 -7.27
C VAL A 459 20.98 -12.03 -7.70
N ILE A 460 19.73 -12.35 -8.04
CA ILE A 460 19.33 -13.67 -8.54
C ILE A 460 18.47 -13.55 -9.80
N ARG A 461 18.34 -14.67 -10.52
CA ARG A 461 17.31 -14.86 -11.54
C ARG A 461 16.45 -16.05 -11.14
N TYR A 462 15.15 -15.89 -11.32
CA TYR A 462 14.15 -16.91 -11.05
C TYR A 462 13.47 -17.34 -12.34
N ALA A 463 13.41 -18.64 -12.58
CA ALA A 463 12.70 -19.23 -13.71
C ALA A 463 11.43 -19.95 -13.21
N PRO A 464 10.23 -19.36 -13.36
CA PRO A 464 9.01 -19.94 -12.82
C PRO A 464 8.71 -21.36 -13.32
N ALA A 465 8.95 -21.61 -14.61
CA ALA A 465 8.64 -22.88 -15.26
C ALA A 465 9.42 -24.08 -14.70
N THR A 466 10.64 -23.85 -14.18
CA THR A 466 11.51 -24.88 -13.61
C THR A 466 11.73 -24.72 -12.11
N GLU A 467 11.20 -23.64 -11.53
CA GLU A 467 11.47 -23.17 -10.17
C GLU A 467 12.97 -23.05 -9.87
N GLN A 468 13.80 -22.74 -10.87
CA GLN A 468 15.24 -22.63 -10.67
C GLN A 468 15.64 -21.21 -10.24
N ILE A 469 16.58 -21.14 -9.30
CA ILE A 469 17.26 -19.92 -8.88
C ILE A 469 18.72 -20.03 -9.31
N ILE A 470 19.21 -19.00 -9.99
CA ILE A 470 20.62 -18.85 -10.37
C ILE A 470 21.12 -17.46 -9.94
N GLY A 471 22.44 -17.32 -9.75
CA GLY A 471 23.07 -16.05 -9.39
C GLY A 471 23.91 -16.17 -8.14
N ASP A 472 23.67 -15.30 -7.17
CA ASP A 472 24.44 -15.27 -5.92
C ASP A 472 24.12 -16.41 -4.94
N VAL A 473 22.98 -17.09 -5.14
CA VAL A 473 22.62 -18.30 -4.41
C VAL A 473 23.35 -19.48 -5.07
N SER A 474 24.38 -20.05 -4.42
CA SER A 474 25.18 -21.14 -5.01
C SER A 474 25.26 -22.40 -4.15
N THR A 475 24.98 -23.52 -4.79
CA THR A 475 25.38 -24.89 -4.44
C THR A 475 26.50 -25.35 -5.39
N ALA A 476 27.11 -26.53 -5.15
CA ALA A 476 28.23 -27.04 -5.95
C ALA A 476 27.95 -27.21 -7.46
N ASP A 477 26.68 -27.27 -7.86
CA ASP A 477 26.18 -27.35 -9.24
C ASP A 477 25.63 -26.01 -9.78
N GLY A 478 25.68 -24.93 -9.00
CA GLY A 478 25.31 -23.57 -9.42
C GLY A 478 23.81 -23.29 -9.53
N SER A 479 22.93 -24.21 -9.12
CA SER A 479 21.47 -23.99 -9.14
C SER A 479 20.81 -24.46 -7.86
N VAL A 480 20.03 -23.57 -7.21
CA VAL A 480 19.15 -23.93 -6.10
C VAL A 480 17.72 -23.97 -6.63
N ARG A 481 17.00 -25.06 -6.36
CA ARG A 481 15.55 -25.09 -6.62
C ARG A 481 14.86 -24.20 -5.60
N ALA A 482 13.89 -23.42 -6.03
CA ALA A 482 13.10 -22.53 -5.20
C ALA A 482 12.19 -23.25 -4.20
N GLN A 483 12.22 -24.58 -4.18
CA GLN A 483 11.54 -25.41 -3.19
C GLN A 483 12.26 -25.29 -1.84
N GLY A 484 11.97 -24.21 -1.12
CA GLY A 484 12.41 -24.01 0.25
C GLY A 484 12.96 -22.61 0.53
N LYS A 485 13.44 -22.47 1.76
CA LYS A 485 14.12 -21.26 2.23
C LYS A 485 15.61 -21.37 1.89
N PHE A 486 16.24 -20.28 1.48
CA PHE A 486 17.68 -20.18 1.29
C PHE A 486 18.25 -19.06 2.18
N THR A 487 19.51 -19.23 2.60
CA THR A 487 20.19 -18.30 3.52
C THR A 487 21.30 -17.57 2.78
N MET A 488 21.36 -16.25 2.94
CA MET A 488 22.42 -15.39 2.44
C MET A 488 23.06 -14.65 3.60
N GLU A 489 24.38 -14.49 3.58
CA GLU A 489 25.15 -13.85 4.64
C GLU A 489 26.33 -13.09 4.05
N GLY A 490 26.52 -11.85 4.48
CA GLY A 490 27.67 -11.01 4.14
C GLY A 490 28.99 -11.60 4.64
N LYS A 491 30.11 -11.20 4.05
CA LYS A 491 31.43 -11.76 4.41
C LYS A 491 32.53 -10.74 4.68
N ASP A 492 32.41 -9.49 4.24
CA ASP A 492 33.61 -8.67 3.99
C ASP A 492 33.55 -7.21 4.47
N ASP A 493 32.63 -6.83 5.36
CA ASP A 493 32.61 -5.48 5.93
C ASP A 493 32.26 -5.38 7.43
N CYS A 494 32.09 -4.13 7.90
CA CYS A 494 31.83 -3.81 9.30
C CYS A 494 30.35 -3.98 9.69
N ASP A 495 29.45 -4.25 8.74
CA ASP A 495 28.01 -4.26 8.85
C ASP A 495 27.42 -5.43 8.03
N CYS A 496 27.71 -6.66 8.47
CA CYS A 496 27.22 -7.88 7.84
C CYS A 496 25.91 -8.35 8.48
N GLY A 497 24.98 -8.74 7.61
CA GLY A 497 23.73 -9.37 7.98
C GLY A 497 23.57 -10.76 7.35
N ARG A 498 22.74 -11.57 7.99
CA ARG A 498 22.21 -12.82 7.45
C ARG A 498 20.71 -12.66 7.21
N VAL A 499 20.26 -13.14 6.07
CA VAL A 499 18.85 -13.13 5.68
C VAL A 499 18.41 -14.52 5.23
N ILE A 500 17.20 -14.92 5.61
CA ILE A 500 16.57 -16.15 5.12
C ILE A 500 15.41 -15.75 4.22
N LEU A 501 15.46 -16.18 2.97
CA LEU A 501 14.48 -15.82 1.95
C LEU A 501 13.83 -17.05 1.33
N SER A 502 12.69 -16.85 0.67
CA SER A 502 12.15 -17.78 -0.32
C SER A 502 11.64 -17.00 -1.52
N ILE A 503 11.53 -17.70 -2.66
CA ILE A 503 10.89 -17.16 -3.86
C ILE A 503 9.93 -18.20 -4.40
N SER A 504 8.74 -17.77 -4.78
CA SER A 504 7.69 -18.63 -5.32
C SER A 504 6.89 -17.89 -6.37
N HIS A 505 5.95 -18.58 -7.01
CA HIS A 505 4.94 -17.93 -7.82
C HIS A 505 3.56 -18.55 -7.61
N LEU A 506 2.54 -17.72 -7.79
CA LEU A 506 1.14 -18.11 -7.88
C LEU A 506 0.67 -17.89 -9.30
N THR A 507 -0.37 -18.59 -9.72
CA THR A 507 -1.01 -18.38 -11.02
C THR A 507 -2.45 -17.95 -10.81
N ALA A 508 -2.91 -16.97 -11.57
CA ALA A 508 -4.28 -16.52 -11.47
C ALA A 508 -4.85 -16.08 -12.81
N ARG A 509 -6.18 -16.18 -12.90
CA ARG A 509 -6.97 -15.91 -14.08
C ARG A 509 -8.18 -15.06 -13.71
N CYS A 510 -8.27 -13.90 -14.32
CA CYS A 510 -9.48 -13.09 -14.34
C CYS A 510 -10.04 -13.12 -15.77
N LEU A 511 -11.21 -13.74 -15.94
CA LEU A 511 -11.89 -13.90 -17.22
C LEU A 511 -13.15 -13.03 -17.23
N ARG A 512 -13.52 -12.53 -18.41
CA ARG A 512 -14.79 -11.85 -18.66
C ARG A 512 -15.38 -12.32 -19.97
#